data_AF-A0A8T3A6X5-F1
#
_entry.id   AF-A0A8T3A6X5-F1
#
_cell.length_a   1.000
_cell.length_b   1.000
_cell.length_c   1.000
_cell.angle_alpha   90.00
_cell.angle_beta   90.00
_cell.angle_gamma   90.00
#
_symmetry.space_group_name_H-M   'P 1'
#
loop_
_entity.id
_entity.type
_entity.pdbx_description
1 polymer ?
#
loop_
_entity_poly.entity_id
_entity_poly.type
_entity_poly.pdbx_seq_one_letter_code
_entity_poly.pdbx_strand_id
1 'polypeptide(L)' 'MSAFLGSDQLAVENMLATDSDVRPWVEKYQRSRETVSQTDYEVDLITTLTKLSSLGQQINYEAYTYPVQKIQLSKLKL' A
#
# COMPACT_ATOMS: atom_id res chain seq x y z
N MET A 1 2.02 9.66 0.58
CA MET A 1 0.65 9.75 1.16
C MET A 1 -0.16 10.91 0.58
N SER A 2 0.48 12.02 0.19
CA SER A 2 -0.14 13.14 -0.54
C SER A 2 -0.97 12.71 -1.75
N ALA A 3 -0.54 11.67 -2.46
CA ALA A 3 -1.26 11.08 -3.61
C ALA A 3 -2.71 10.62 -3.32
N PHE A 4 -3.07 10.36 -2.05
CA PHE A 4 -4.41 9.90 -1.67
C PHE A 4 -5.29 11.00 -1.07
N LEU A 5 -4.75 12.21 -0.89
CA LEU A 5 -5.45 13.34 -0.25
C LEU A 5 -6.10 14.29 -1.28
N GLY A 6 -5.83 14.11 -2.57
CA GLY A 6 -6.39 14.93 -3.64
C GLY A 6 -5.95 14.44 -5.02
N SER A 7 -6.57 14.96 -6.08
CA SER A 7 -6.24 14.61 -7.46
C SER A 7 -4.92 15.22 -7.96
N ASP A 8 -4.46 16.31 -7.32
CA ASP A 8 -3.17 16.95 -7.59
C ASP A 8 -2.23 16.78 -6.41
N GLN A 9 -1.29 15.86 -6.57
CA GLN A 9 -0.30 15.54 -5.55
C GLN A 9 0.66 16.70 -5.27
N LEU A 10 1.06 17.48 -6.29
CA LEU A 10 2.02 18.57 -6.12
C LEU A 10 1.38 19.75 -5.38
N ALA A 11 0.13 20.08 -5.68
CA ALA A 11 -0.60 21.11 -4.95
C ALA A 11 -0.73 20.75 -3.45
N VAL A 12 -1.07 19.50 -3.15
CA VAL A 12 -1.17 19.00 -1.76
C VAL A 12 0.19 19.02 -1.06
N GLU A 13 1.27 18.59 -1.73
CA GLU A 13 2.61 18.61 -1.15
C GLU A 13 3.12 20.03 -0.88
N ASN A 14 2.84 20.97 -1.79
CA ASN A 14 3.20 22.37 -1.59
C ASN A 14 2.46 22.97 -0.39
N MET A 15 1.20 22.60 -0.19
CA MET A 15 0.45 22.97 1.01
C MET A 15 1.05 22.33 2.27
N LEU A 16 1.35 21.02 2.25
CA LEU A 16 1.92 20.31 3.40
C LEU A 16 3.33 20.79 3.76
N ALA A 17 4.11 21.25 2.79
CA ALA A 17 5.44 21.81 3.03
C ALA A 17 5.41 23.16 3.76
N THR A 18 4.25 23.79 3.93
CA THR A 18 4.09 24.99 4.75
C THR A 18 4.23 24.70 6.25
N ASP A 19 3.99 23.46 6.66
CA ASP A 19 4.15 22.98 8.04
C ASP A 19 5.59 22.52 8.29
N SER A 20 6.22 23.03 9.34
CA SER A 20 7.62 22.74 9.67
C SER A 20 7.89 21.28 10.03
N ASP A 21 6.91 20.59 10.61
CA ASP A 21 7.04 19.22 11.09
C ASP A 21 6.89 18.21 9.94
N VAL A 22 6.09 18.56 8.93
CA VAL A 22 5.80 17.71 7.76
C VAL A 22 6.76 17.98 6.61
N ARG A 23 7.30 19.20 6.49
CA ARG A 23 8.19 19.62 5.40
C ARG A 23 9.39 18.68 5.15
N PRO A 24 10.16 18.21 6.15
CA PRO A 24 11.32 17.34 5.90
C PRO A 24 10.94 16.02 5.21
N TRP A 25 9.74 15.52 5.51
CA TRP A 25 9.22 14.29 4.89
C TRP A 25 8.81 14.54 3.45
N VAL A 26 8.14 15.66 3.17
CA VAL A 26 7.76 16.06 1.81
C VAL A 26 9.01 16.18 0.93
N GLU A 27 10.03 16.89 1.39
CA GLU A 27 11.29 17.07 0.66
C GLU A 27 12.04 15.73 0.45
N LYS A 28 12.07 14.83 1.45
CA LYS A 28 12.62 13.48 1.30
C LYS A 28 11.93 12.73 0.15
N TYR A 29 10.60 12.71 0.14
CA TYR A 29 9.83 11.96 -0.85
C TYR A 29 9.87 12.59 -2.25
N GLN A 30 9.96 13.92 -2.34
CA GLN A 30 10.20 14.61 -3.60
C GLN A 30 11.55 14.19 -4.21
N ARG A 31 12.64 14.25 -3.43
CA ARG A 31 13.97 13.78 -3.89
C ARG A 31 13.96 12.31 -4.30
N SER A 32 13.23 11.46 -3.58
CA SER A 32 13.12 10.04 -3.94
C SER A 32 12.48 9.87 -5.33
N ARG A 33 11.41 10.61 -5.63
CA ARG A 33 10.72 10.52 -6.93
C ARG A 33 11.48 11.14 -8.10
N GLU A 34 12.47 11.98 -7.84
CA GLU A 34 13.40 12.44 -8.87
C GLU A 34 14.37 11.34 -9.33
N THR A 35 14.55 10.29 -8.51
CA THR A 35 15.31 9.11 -8.90
C THR A 35 14.48 8.18 -9.78
N VAL A 36 15.15 7.39 -10.64
CA VAL A 36 14.47 6.44 -11.53
C VAL A 36 13.68 5.38 -10.75
N SER A 37 14.18 4.94 -9.60
CA SER A 37 13.58 3.83 -8.86
C SER A 37 12.59 4.25 -7.78
N GLN A 38 12.59 5.53 -7.37
CA GLN A 38 11.65 6.10 -6.38
C GLN A 38 11.39 5.23 -5.14
N THR A 39 12.42 4.51 -4.70
CA THR A 39 12.28 3.34 -3.82
C THR A 39 11.74 3.72 -2.44
N ASP A 40 12.30 4.74 -1.82
CA ASP A 40 11.85 5.19 -0.50
C ASP A 40 10.40 5.67 -0.53
N TYR A 41 9.99 6.38 -1.60
CA TYR A 41 8.62 6.84 -1.76
C TYR A 41 7.64 5.67 -1.89
N GLU A 42 7.94 4.67 -2.72
CA GLU A 42 7.07 3.51 -2.91
C GLU A 42 6.96 2.64 -1.66
N VAL A 43 8.10 2.34 -1.02
CA VAL A 43 8.16 1.47 0.16
C VAL A 43 7.46 2.09 1.36
N ASP A 44 7.74 3.37 1.66
CA ASP A 44 7.15 4.04 2.82
C ASP A 44 5.63 4.25 2.64
N LEU A 45 5.19 4.49 1.40
CA LEU A 45 3.77 4.60 1.06
C LEU A 45 3.03 3.27 1.30
N ILE A 46 3.56 2.16 0.78
CA ILE A 46 2.95 0.83 0.97
C ILE A 46 2.94 0.47 2.46
N THR A 47 4.04 0.72 3.17
CA THR A 47 4.14 0.44 4.61
C THR A 47 3.06 1.17 5.40
N THR A 48 2.84 2.45 5.10
CA THR A 48 1.82 3.26 5.79
C THR A 48 0.41 2.82 5.42
N LEU A 49 0.15 2.58 4.13
CA LEU A 49 -1.16 2.14 3.65
C LEU A 49 -1.53 0.77 4.21
N THR A 50 -0.57 -0.14 4.36
CA THR A 50 -0.79 -1.49 4.92
C THR A 50 -1.23 -1.44 6.39
N LYS A 51 -0.64 -0.53 7.17
CA LYS A 51 -1.07 -0.29 8.56
C LYS A 51 -2.47 0.33 8.61
N LEU A 52 -2.75 1.28 7.72
CA LEU A 52 -4.03 1.96 7.67
C LEU A 52 -5.17 1.03 7.22
N SER A 53 -4.92 0.18 6.24
CA SER A 53 -5.94 -0.70 5.64
C SER A 53 -6.43 -1.80 6.58
N SER A 54 -5.62 -2.20 7.56
CA SER A 54 -5.95 -3.23 8.55
C SER A 54 -6.30 -2.64 9.93
N LEU A 55 -6.39 -1.32 10.06
CA LEU A 55 -6.60 -0.65 11.34
C LEU A 55 -7.94 -1.06 11.97
N GLY A 56 -7.88 -1.66 13.17
CA GLY A 56 -9.06 -2.08 13.92
C GLY A 56 -9.74 -3.36 13.40
N GLN A 57 -9.20 -3.99 12.36
CA GLN A 57 -9.74 -5.23 11.81
C GLN A 57 -8.95 -6.45 12.29
N GLN A 58 -9.66 -7.53 12.62
CA GLN A 58 -9.07 -8.86 12.75
C GLN A 58 -9.25 -9.60 11.44
N ILE A 59 -8.15 -9.80 10.72
CA ILE A 59 -8.18 -10.45 9.40
C ILE A 59 -8.34 -11.96 9.59
N ASN A 60 -9.38 -12.53 8.96
CA ASN A 60 -9.55 -13.98 8.87
C ASN A 60 -8.57 -14.51 7.82
N TYR A 61 -7.55 -15.24 8.26
CA TYR A 61 -6.50 -15.78 7.39
C TYR A 61 -6.99 -16.95 6.52
N GLU A 62 -8.08 -17.60 6.90
CA GLU A 62 -8.74 -18.66 6.13
C GLU A 62 -9.82 -18.12 5.19
N ALA A 63 -10.09 -16.80 5.20
CA ALA A 63 -11.06 -16.20 4.30
C ALA A 63 -10.75 -16.56 2.85
N TYR A 64 -11.78 -16.88 2.08
CA TYR A 64 -11.66 -17.33 0.68
C TYR A 64 -10.95 -18.68 0.48
N THR A 65 -10.80 -19.50 1.54
CA THR A 65 -10.39 -20.90 1.41
C THR A 65 -11.60 -21.79 1.07
N TYR A 66 -11.40 -22.77 0.18
CA TYR A 66 -12.44 -23.72 -0.23
C TYR A 66 -11.97 -25.16 -0.03
N PRO A 67 -12.90 -26.13 0.10
CA PRO A 67 -12.53 -27.53 0.24
C PRO A 67 -11.68 -28.02 -0.95
N VAL A 68 -10.58 -28.71 -0.65
CA VAL A 68 -9.75 -29.37 -1.67
C VAL A 68 -10.56 -30.49 -2.32
N GLN A 69 -10.84 -30.38 -3.62
CA GLN A 69 -11.52 -31.43 -4.38
C GLN A 69 -10.60 -32.65 -4.50
N LYS A 70 -10.83 -33.66 -3.65
CA LYS A 70 -10.13 -34.94 -3.76
C LYS A 70 -10.71 -35.72 -4.93
N ILE A 71 -9.94 -35.89 -6.00
CA ILE A 71 -10.27 -36.80 -7.09
C ILE A 71 -10.27 -38.21 -6.51
N GLN A 72 -11.44 -38.85 -6.43
CA GLN A 72 -11.53 -40.26 -6.10
C GLN A 72 -11.08 -41.06 -7.33
N LEU A 73 -9.82 -41.51 -7.33
CA LEU A 73 -9.26 -42.35 -8.40
C LEU A 73 -10.06 -43.63 -8.62
N SER A 74 -10.79 -44.11 -7.61
CA SER A 74 -11.72 -45.24 -7.70
C SER A 74 -13.00 -44.97 -8.51
N LYS A 75 -13.33 -43.70 -8.79
CA LYS A 75 -14.49 -43.30 -9.61
C LYS A 75 -14.11 -42.97 -11.06
N LEU A 76 -12.83 -42.89 -11.39
CA LEU A 76 -12.34 -42.82 -12.76
C LEU A 76 -12.47 -44.22 -13.37
N LYS A 77 -13.63 -44.49 -14.00
CA LYS A 77 -13.79 -45.67 -14.86
C LYS A 77 -12.82 -45.52 -16.04
N LEU A 78 -11.81 -46.40 -16.10
CA LEU A 78 -11.06 -46.71 -17.32
C LEU A 78 -11.92 -47.61 -18.22
#